data_AF-A0A8W8MRN5-F1
#
_entry.id   AF-A0A8W8MRN5-F1
#
_cell.length_a   1.000
_cell.length_b   1.000
_cell.length_c   1.000
_cell.angle_alpha   90.00
_cell.angle_beta   90.00
_cell.angle_gamma   90.00
#
_symmetry.space_group_name_H-M   'P 1'
#
loop_
_entity.id
_entity.type
_entity.pdbx_description
1 polymer ?
#
loop_
_entity_poly.entity_id
_entity_poly.type
_entity_poly.pdbx_seq_one_letter_code
_entity_poly.pdbx_strand_id
1 'polypeptide(L)'
;GNENPCDDGNFKLLHTPGLRGGNCIRQTSNVICDHYISDGWYKVLHEDDPKSRKLMETKVAPNFCGTSNPIWLNGTHPVNADGIVNRTVCVVGVRSYCDKQYEIRIKACGVNEYVYYLRKAQSCNEGYCFGKDLPCAKPNPCEPGNSKILHVDGDRSTSCKEKSMSLCDNTFNNEWYRVQKNGIDLKMPNTCVDQYSCGTKYPIYLSGSEPAITDKVVSRKACVNDGNMCTCSRFYNIQLRNCSTYIVYNLTSVQSCPERYCFGTEGNCKKEGEKPSNFLEYILAVVAGIVMLFIIASIVSYILYKKSLRIKSIHSEGKCQTPENEEQLKKQMP
;
A
#
# COMPACT_ATOMS: atom_id res chain seq x y z
N GLY A 1 -0.69 -17.17 40.70
CA GLY A 1 -0.35 -18.51 40.17
C GLY A 1 0.87 -18.37 39.29
N ASN A 2 1.79 -19.32 39.32
CA ASN A 2 2.95 -19.33 38.42
C ASN A 2 2.48 -19.78 37.03
N GLU A 3 2.01 -18.82 36.23
CA GLU A 3 1.71 -19.05 34.81
C GLU A 3 3.00 -19.42 34.07
N ASN A 4 2.97 -20.51 33.29
CA ASN A 4 4.11 -20.96 32.52
C ASN A 4 4.35 -19.97 31.36
N PRO A 5 5.52 -19.31 31.28
CA PRO A 5 5.75 -18.28 30.27
C PRO A 5 5.88 -18.83 28.85
N CYS A 6 5.91 -20.15 28.67
CA CYS A 6 5.87 -20.77 27.35
C CYS A 6 4.46 -20.85 26.74
N ASP A 7 3.41 -20.70 27.56
CA ASP A 7 2.04 -20.82 27.08
C ASP A 7 1.60 -19.54 26.36
N ASP A 8 0.82 -19.69 25.29
CA ASP A 8 0.30 -18.55 24.53
C ASP A 8 -0.52 -17.62 25.43
N GLY A 9 -0.29 -16.31 25.32
CA GLY A 9 -0.89 -15.30 26.20
C GLY A 9 -0.01 -14.90 27.39
N ASN A 10 0.97 -15.73 27.78
CA ASN A 10 1.86 -15.44 28.91
C ASN A 10 3.17 -14.72 28.50
N PHE A 11 3.31 -14.41 27.20
CA PHE A 11 4.41 -13.63 26.66
C PHE A 11 3.91 -12.59 25.65
N LYS A 12 4.71 -11.53 25.46
CA LYS A 12 4.52 -10.55 24.38
C LYS A 12 5.39 -10.91 23.19
N LEU A 13 4.98 -10.58 21.97
CA LEU A 13 5.90 -10.61 20.84
C LEU A 13 6.81 -9.37 20.91
N LEU A 14 8.12 -9.58 20.82
CA LEU A 14 9.05 -8.46 20.78
C LEU A 14 8.88 -7.70 19.46
N HIS A 15 8.72 -6.39 19.54
CA HIS A 15 8.51 -5.54 18.37
C HIS A 15 9.74 -5.53 17.44
N THR A 16 9.46 -5.29 16.14
CA THR A 16 10.46 -5.11 15.06
C THR A 16 11.55 -6.19 15.00
N PRO A 17 11.22 -7.48 15.15
CA PRO A 17 12.23 -8.52 15.28
C PRO A 17 13.02 -8.77 13.98
N GLY A 18 12.48 -8.34 12.83
CA GLY A 18 13.18 -8.37 11.56
C GLY A 18 14.44 -7.51 11.50
N LEU A 19 14.53 -6.43 12.29
CA LEU A 19 15.72 -5.58 12.33
C LEU A 19 16.77 -6.06 13.35
N ARG A 20 16.47 -7.11 14.13
CA ARG A 20 17.31 -7.57 15.25
C ARG A 20 18.34 -8.63 14.87
N GLY A 21 18.42 -8.98 13.58
CA GLY A 21 19.30 -10.01 13.05
C GLY A 21 20.79 -9.74 13.31
N GLY A 22 21.57 -10.78 13.60
CA GLY A 22 23.00 -10.66 13.88
C GLY A 22 23.83 -10.05 12.74
N ASN A 23 23.38 -10.17 11.48
CA ASN A 23 23.99 -9.55 10.30
C ASN A 23 23.20 -8.30 9.82
N CYS A 24 22.19 -7.86 10.55
CA CYS A 24 21.45 -6.65 10.22
C CYS A 24 22.24 -5.41 10.66
N ILE A 25 22.78 -4.67 9.69
CA ILE A 25 23.43 -3.38 9.96
C ILE A 25 22.36 -2.35 10.32
N ARG A 26 22.63 -1.54 11.34
CA ARG A 26 21.78 -0.43 11.79
C ARG A 26 21.41 0.49 10.62
N GLN A 27 20.11 0.66 10.40
CA GLN A 27 19.57 1.59 9.41
C GLN A 27 19.44 3.01 10.00
N THR A 28 19.36 4.03 9.15
CA THR A 28 19.24 5.43 9.59
C THR A 28 17.82 5.80 10.01
N SER A 29 16.80 5.27 9.33
CA SER A 29 15.39 5.58 9.57
C SER A 29 14.74 4.69 10.63
N ASN A 30 15.20 3.44 10.77
CA ASN A 30 14.60 2.45 11.66
C ASN A 30 15.67 1.85 12.58
N VAL A 31 15.88 2.51 13.73
CA VAL A 31 16.82 2.08 14.77
C VAL A 31 16.07 1.39 15.90
N ILE A 32 16.53 0.22 16.31
CA ILE A 32 16.02 -0.49 17.48
C ILE A 32 16.39 0.29 18.75
N CYS A 33 15.35 0.63 19.51
CA CYS A 33 15.44 1.23 20.84
C CYS A 33 14.64 0.39 21.84
N ASP A 34 15.35 -0.42 22.63
CA ASP A 34 14.71 -1.26 23.67
C ASP A 34 14.56 -0.53 25.01
N HIS A 35 14.77 0.80 25.03
CA HIS A 35 14.40 1.61 26.18
C HIS A 35 12.88 1.65 26.40
N TYR A 36 12.10 1.51 25.31
CA TYR A 36 10.63 1.61 25.33
C TYR A 36 9.91 0.28 25.53
N ILE A 37 10.62 -0.85 25.56
CA ILE A 37 9.99 -2.11 25.97
C ILE A 37 9.67 -2.06 27.48
N SER A 38 8.68 -2.83 27.90
CA SER A 38 8.42 -3.06 29.33
C SER A 38 9.18 -4.29 29.81
N ASP A 39 9.58 -4.34 31.07
CA ASP A 39 10.09 -5.57 31.66
C ASP A 39 9.00 -6.66 31.57
N GLY A 40 9.36 -7.87 31.16
CA GLY A 40 8.37 -8.94 30.98
C GLY A 40 8.85 -10.10 30.10
N TRP A 41 7.99 -11.11 29.96
CA TRP A 41 8.25 -12.26 29.08
C TRP A 41 7.98 -11.93 27.63
N TYR A 42 8.95 -12.22 26.77
CA TYR A 42 8.88 -12.02 25.33
C TYR A 42 9.22 -13.29 24.56
N LYS A 43 8.49 -13.54 23.48
CA LYS A 43 8.88 -14.45 22.39
C LYS A 43 9.35 -13.62 21.21
N VAL A 44 10.47 -14.01 20.62
CA VAL A 44 11.04 -13.33 19.45
C VAL A 44 10.88 -14.24 18.25
N LEU A 45 10.11 -13.77 17.26
CA LEU A 45 9.86 -14.43 15.98
C LEU A 45 10.37 -13.53 14.87
N HIS A 46 10.76 -14.04 13.71
CA HIS A 46 11.15 -13.13 12.62
C HIS A 46 9.93 -12.52 11.92
N GLU A 47 10.16 -11.42 11.20
CA GLU A 47 9.06 -10.77 10.49
C GLU A 47 8.65 -11.54 9.23
N ASP A 48 9.64 -12.06 8.50
CA ASP A 48 9.43 -12.85 7.27
C ASP A 48 8.95 -14.29 7.54
N ASP A 49 9.26 -14.87 8.71
CA ASP A 49 8.82 -16.22 9.09
C ASP A 49 8.47 -16.30 10.59
N PRO A 50 7.48 -17.13 10.98
CA PRO A 50 7.08 -17.25 12.39
C PRO A 50 8.05 -18.12 13.21
N LYS A 51 9.30 -18.35 12.76
CA LYS A 51 10.23 -19.19 13.53
C LYS A 51 10.82 -18.38 14.69
N SER A 52 11.06 -19.06 15.82
CA SER A 52 11.70 -18.45 16.99
C SER A 52 13.12 -17.99 16.68
N ARG A 53 13.61 -16.98 17.41
CA ARG A 53 14.95 -16.44 17.31
C ARG A 53 15.67 -16.50 18.64
N LYS A 54 16.90 -17.04 18.63
CA LYS A 54 17.79 -17.09 19.79
C LYS A 54 18.47 -15.75 20.01
N LEU A 55 18.64 -15.33 21.26
CA LEU A 55 19.53 -14.21 21.58
C LEU A 55 20.96 -14.59 21.13
N MET A 56 21.78 -13.64 20.72
CA MET A 56 23.15 -13.95 20.29
C MET A 56 23.99 -14.47 21.46
N GLU A 57 24.55 -15.69 21.34
CA GLU A 57 25.47 -16.29 22.33
C GLU A 57 26.93 -15.86 22.10
N THR A 58 27.20 -15.19 20.98
CA THR A 58 28.53 -14.70 20.61
C THR A 58 28.54 -13.18 20.57
N LYS A 59 29.73 -12.60 20.80
CA LYS A 59 29.96 -11.16 20.67
C LYS A 59 29.47 -10.65 19.31
N VAL A 60 28.84 -9.48 19.33
CA VAL A 60 28.31 -8.80 18.15
C VAL A 60 29.09 -7.49 17.95
N ALA A 61 29.40 -7.15 16.71
CA ALA A 61 30.03 -5.87 16.40
C ALA A 61 29.10 -4.67 16.69
N PRO A 62 29.63 -3.50 17.07
CA PRO A 62 28.83 -2.27 17.18
C PRO A 62 28.07 -1.97 15.87
N ASN A 63 26.90 -1.32 15.96
CA ASN A 63 26.04 -0.97 14.82
C ASN A 63 25.37 -2.16 14.08
N PHE A 64 25.33 -3.35 14.68
CA PHE A 64 24.56 -4.48 14.17
C PHE A 64 23.24 -4.67 14.94
N CYS A 65 22.43 -5.63 14.52
CA CYS A 65 21.12 -5.95 15.11
C CYS A 65 20.18 -4.74 15.16
N GLY A 66 20.29 -3.86 14.17
CA GLY A 66 19.44 -2.68 14.04
C GLY A 66 19.70 -1.59 15.07
N THR A 67 20.76 -1.67 15.89
CA THR A 67 21.03 -0.73 16.99
C THR A 67 22.51 -0.35 17.07
N SER A 68 22.85 0.73 17.78
CA SER A 68 24.25 1.15 17.92
C SER A 68 25.02 0.28 18.91
N ASN A 69 24.35 -0.10 20.00
CA ASN A 69 24.92 -0.84 21.13
C ASN A 69 24.16 -2.18 21.31
N PRO A 70 24.52 -3.22 20.55
CA PRO A 70 23.86 -4.53 20.68
C PRO A 70 23.97 -5.11 22.09
N ILE A 71 22.90 -5.76 22.52
CA ILE A 71 22.84 -6.55 23.75
C ILE A 71 22.85 -8.04 23.36
N TRP A 72 23.83 -8.79 23.86
CA TRP A 72 24.04 -10.20 23.57
C TRP A 72 24.15 -11.03 24.85
N LEU A 73 23.89 -12.34 24.75
CA LEU A 73 23.94 -13.28 25.86
C LEU A 73 25.38 -13.69 26.17
N ASN A 74 25.85 -13.43 27.38
CA ASN A 74 27.14 -13.93 27.83
C ASN A 74 26.99 -15.34 28.42
N GLY A 75 26.98 -16.35 27.55
CA GLY A 75 26.80 -17.75 27.90
C GLY A 75 25.88 -18.46 26.92
N THR A 76 25.36 -19.61 27.34
CA THR A 76 24.48 -20.45 26.52
C THR A 76 23.03 -20.39 26.99
N HIS A 77 22.11 -20.62 26.06
CA HIS A 77 20.70 -20.79 26.37
C HIS A 77 20.47 -22.07 27.20
N PRO A 78 19.44 -22.11 28.07
CA PRO A 78 19.08 -23.32 28.81
C PRO A 78 18.60 -24.46 27.90
N VAL A 79 18.63 -25.68 28.41
CA VAL A 79 17.85 -26.79 27.85
C VAL A 79 16.51 -26.93 28.58
N ASN A 80 15.56 -27.71 28.05
CA ASN A 80 14.22 -27.86 28.63
C ASN A 80 14.22 -28.32 30.10
N ALA A 81 15.20 -29.12 30.52
CA ALA A 81 15.33 -29.62 31.88
C ALA A 81 15.73 -28.54 32.90
N ASP A 82 16.33 -27.43 32.46
CA ASP A 82 16.84 -26.39 33.35
C ASP A 82 15.73 -25.50 33.94
N GLY A 83 14.53 -25.52 33.36
CA GLY A 83 13.43 -24.66 33.78
C GLY A 83 13.68 -23.18 33.45
N ILE A 84 13.38 -22.28 34.40
CA ILE A 84 13.66 -20.85 34.26
C ILE A 84 15.03 -20.57 34.85
N VAL A 85 15.95 -20.06 34.04
CA VAL A 85 17.32 -19.74 34.46
C VAL A 85 17.61 -18.24 34.40
N ASN A 86 18.46 -17.76 35.29
CA ASN A 86 19.08 -16.43 35.15
C ASN A 86 20.26 -16.53 34.18
N ARG A 87 20.43 -15.51 33.34
CA ARG A 87 21.59 -15.34 32.46
C ARG A 87 22.01 -13.88 32.40
N THR A 88 23.31 -13.66 32.32
CA THR A 88 23.89 -12.33 32.14
C THR A 88 23.89 -11.96 30.65
N VAL A 89 23.42 -10.76 30.34
CA VAL A 89 23.61 -10.14 29.03
C VAL A 89 24.64 -9.03 29.10
N CYS A 90 25.34 -8.82 28.00
CA CYS A 90 26.37 -7.81 27.81
C CYS A 90 25.90 -6.77 26.81
N VAL A 91 26.05 -5.50 27.14
CA VAL A 91 25.85 -4.37 26.24
C VAL A 91 27.19 -4.02 25.60
N VAL A 92 27.24 -4.08 24.28
CA VAL A 92 28.40 -3.61 23.50
C VAL A 92 28.50 -2.10 23.65
N GLY A 93 29.68 -1.60 23.97
CA GLY A 93 29.95 -0.17 24.06
C GLY A 93 31.17 0.24 23.26
N VAL A 94 31.79 1.35 23.66
CA VAL A 94 32.92 1.94 22.92
C VAL A 94 34.24 1.26 23.29
N ARG A 95 34.36 0.77 24.53
CA ARG A 95 35.64 0.25 25.07
C ARG A 95 35.72 -1.26 25.02
N SER A 96 34.58 -1.93 25.15
CA SER A 96 34.48 -3.39 25.20
C SER A 96 33.18 -3.88 24.58
N TYR A 97 33.18 -5.16 24.22
CA TYR A 97 31.98 -5.91 23.85
C TYR A 97 31.05 -6.17 25.05
N CYS A 98 31.42 -5.76 26.27
CA CYS A 98 30.59 -5.87 27.47
C CYS A 98 30.89 -4.70 28.42
N ASP A 99 30.56 -3.47 28.00
CA ASP A 99 30.76 -2.26 28.82
C ASP A 99 29.75 -2.18 29.97
N LYS A 100 28.56 -2.75 29.79
CA LYS A 100 27.53 -2.92 30.82
C LYS A 100 27.03 -4.35 30.79
N GLN A 101 26.59 -4.84 31.94
CA GLN A 101 25.96 -6.15 32.05
C GLN A 101 24.82 -6.13 33.06
N TYR A 102 23.84 -6.99 32.84
CA TYR A 102 22.74 -7.22 33.77
C TYR A 102 22.11 -8.58 33.52
N GLU A 103 21.32 -9.05 34.47
CA GLU A 103 20.63 -10.34 34.37
C GLU A 103 19.27 -10.24 33.70
N ILE A 104 18.95 -11.26 32.91
CA ILE A 104 17.63 -11.59 32.37
C ILE A 104 17.26 -13.02 32.79
N ARG A 105 16.02 -13.43 32.54
CA ARG A 105 15.60 -14.84 32.69
C ARG A 105 15.29 -15.45 31.35
N ILE A 106 15.58 -16.74 31.19
CA ILE A 106 15.32 -17.48 29.95
C ILE A 106 14.66 -18.81 30.31
N LYS A 107 13.65 -19.22 29.54
CA LYS A 107 13.07 -20.55 29.60
C LYS A 107 13.08 -21.17 28.22
N ALA A 108 13.53 -22.42 28.12
CA ALA A 108 13.36 -23.24 26.92
C ALA A 108 11.94 -23.83 26.90
N CYS A 109 11.28 -23.73 25.75
CA CYS A 109 9.88 -24.14 25.53
C CYS A 109 9.74 -25.28 24.52
N GLY A 110 10.87 -25.78 23.99
CA GLY A 110 10.89 -26.75 22.90
C GLY A 110 12.26 -26.80 22.23
N VAL A 111 12.33 -27.42 21.06
CA VAL A 111 13.58 -27.48 20.27
C VAL A 111 13.84 -26.13 19.64
N ASN A 112 14.90 -25.45 20.07
CA ASN A 112 15.26 -24.09 19.62
C ASN A 112 14.17 -23.02 19.83
N GLU A 113 13.25 -23.24 20.77
CA GLU A 113 12.23 -22.28 21.15
C GLU A 113 12.47 -21.77 22.57
N TYR A 114 12.46 -20.45 22.71
CA TYR A 114 12.76 -19.78 23.98
C TYR A 114 11.83 -18.60 24.20
N VAL A 115 11.55 -18.35 25.47
CA VAL A 115 10.98 -17.10 25.96
C VAL A 115 11.97 -16.43 26.91
N TYR A 116 12.00 -15.10 26.86
CA TYR A 116 12.97 -14.29 27.57
C TYR A 116 12.24 -13.30 28.46
N TYR A 117 12.57 -13.27 29.75
CA TYR A 117 12.20 -12.16 30.61
C TYR A 117 13.18 -11.01 30.35
N LEU A 118 12.85 -10.15 29.40
CA LEU A 118 13.69 -9.01 29.03
C LEU A 118 13.44 -7.85 29.99
N ARG A 119 14.48 -7.05 30.19
CA ARG A 119 14.42 -5.78 30.91
C ARG A 119 14.57 -4.62 29.94
N LYS A 120 13.90 -3.50 30.19
CA LYS A 120 14.09 -2.30 29.38
C LYS A 120 15.54 -1.87 29.38
N ALA A 121 16.03 -1.44 28.22
CA ALA A 121 17.39 -0.94 28.08
C ALA A 121 17.56 0.43 28.76
N GLN A 122 18.79 0.78 29.12
CA GLN A 122 19.08 2.03 29.83
C GLN A 122 19.11 3.25 28.90
N SER A 123 19.30 3.02 27.60
CA SER A 123 19.37 4.05 26.57
C SER A 123 18.71 3.57 25.27
N CYS A 124 18.22 4.50 24.45
CA CYS A 124 17.64 4.17 23.15
C CYS A 124 18.65 3.61 22.13
N ASN A 125 19.94 3.80 22.36
CA ASN A 125 20.98 3.26 21.49
C ASN A 125 21.26 1.78 21.75
N GLU A 126 20.58 1.16 22.72
CA GLU A 126 20.76 -0.23 23.15
C GLU A 126 19.61 -1.10 22.65
N GLY A 127 19.93 -2.32 22.19
CA GLY A 127 18.92 -3.25 21.67
C GLY A 127 19.36 -4.72 21.71
N TYR A 128 18.46 -5.61 22.12
CA TYR A 128 18.69 -7.05 22.14
C TYR A 128 18.83 -7.63 20.74
N CYS A 129 19.92 -8.36 20.54
CA CYS A 129 20.28 -8.94 19.26
C CYS A 129 19.88 -10.42 19.16
N PHE A 130 19.08 -10.75 18.15
CA PHE A 130 18.49 -12.07 17.98
C PHE A 130 18.76 -12.66 16.58
N GLY A 131 19.09 -13.94 16.56
CA GLY A 131 19.25 -14.72 15.34
C GLY A 131 20.63 -14.54 14.71
N LYS A 132 21.47 -15.54 14.91
CA LYS A 132 22.79 -15.63 14.29
C LYS A 132 22.65 -15.65 12.77
N ASP A 133 23.53 -14.92 12.09
CA ASP A 133 23.66 -14.85 10.63
C ASP A 133 22.44 -14.28 9.89
N LEU A 134 21.46 -13.71 10.60
CA LEU A 134 20.27 -13.15 9.97
C LEU A 134 20.50 -11.72 9.48
N PRO A 135 20.18 -11.42 8.22
CA PRO A 135 20.22 -10.05 7.70
C PRO A 135 19.06 -9.23 8.28
N CYS A 136 18.98 -7.95 7.92
CA CYS A 136 17.76 -7.18 8.16
C CYS A 136 16.60 -7.82 7.38
N ALA A 137 15.43 -7.90 8.01
CA ALA A 137 14.21 -8.24 7.30
C ALA A 137 13.98 -7.26 6.15
N LYS A 138 13.41 -7.79 5.07
CA LYS A 138 13.01 -6.94 3.96
C LYS A 138 11.89 -6.02 4.43
N PRO A 139 11.82 -4.77 3.94
CA PRO A 139 10.72 -3.87 4.28
C PRO A 139 9.37 -4.55 4.00
N ASN A 140 8.44 -4.46 4.95
CA ASN A 140 7.09 -5.00 4.77
C ASN A 140 6.42 -4.27 3.60
N PRO A 141 6.08 -4.96 2.49
CA PRO A 141 5.59 -4.32 1.27
C PRO A 141 4.17 -3.76 1.39
N CYS A 142 3.46 -4.06 2.50
CA CYS A 142 2.17 -3.48 2.84
C CYS A 142 2.26 -2.10 3.50
N GLU A 143 3.44 -1.69 3.95
CA GLU A 143 3.62 -0.37 4.55
C GLU A 143 3.74 0.70 3.46
N PRO A 144 3.25 1.93 3.70
CA PRO A 144 3.37 3.04 2.77
C PRO A 144 4.82 3.26 2.32
N GLY A 145 5.04 3.35 1.01
CA GLY A 145 6.36 3.59 0.41
C GLY A 145 7.20 2.33 0.16
N ASN A 146 6.83 1.16 0.68
CA ASN A 146 7.54 -0.10 0.46
C ASN A 146 7.05 -0.89 -0.76
N SER A 147 6.00 -0.40 -1.45
CA SER A 147 5.54 -0.91 -2.74
C SER A 147 5.23 0.25 -3.70
N LYS A 148 5.41 0.00 -5.00
CA LYS A 148 5.09 0.94 -6.07
C LYS A 148 3.66 0.72 -6.55
N ILE A 149 2.94 1.80 -6.84
CA ILE A 149 1.65 1.69 -7.51
C ILE A 149 1.91 1.42 -8.99
N LEU A 150 1.46 0.26 -9.48
CA LEU A 150 1.45 -0.07 -10.90
C LEU A 150 0.09 0.33 -11.46
N HIS A 151 0.04 1.48 -12.13
CA HIS A 151 -1.15 1.92 -12.86
C HIS A 151 -1.31 1.11 -14.15
N VAL A 152 -2.48 0.52 -14.34
CA VAL A 152 -2.78 -0.33 -15.49
C VAL A 152 -4.10 0.06 -16.15
N ASP A 153 -4.22 -0.27 -17.43
CA ASP A 153 -5.41 -0.04 -18.23
C ASP A 153 -6.30 -1.30 -18.32
N GLY A 154 -7.43 -1.18 -19.04
CA GLY A 154 -8.34 -2.29 -19.28
C GLY A 154 -7.77 -3.41 -20.14
N ASP A 155 -6.63 -3.17 -20.79
CA ASP A 155 -5.94 -4.11 -21.65
C ASP A 155 -5.33 -5.29 -20.88
N ARG A 156 -5.04 -5.16 -19.58
CA ARG A 156 -4.55 -6.25 -18.72
C ARG A 156 -5.62 -7.22 -18.25
N SER A 157 -6.89 -6.92 -18.51
CA SER A 157 -8.03 -7.74 -18.10
C SER A 157 -8.06 -9.08 -18.84
N THR A 158 -8.51 -10.14 -18.17
CA THR A 158 -8.81 -11.42 -18.84
C THR A 158 -9.94 -11.32 -19.86
N SER A 159 -10.80 -10.30 -19.77
CA SER A 159 -11.84 -10.02 -20.77
C SER A 159 -11.29 -9.34 -22.03
N CYS A 160 -10.09 -8.76 -21.98
CA CYS A 160 -9.46 -8.17 -23.15
C CYS A 160 -8.86 -9.28 -24.01
N LYS A 161 -9.63 -9.80 -24.98
CA LYS A 161 -9.22 -10.82 -25.95
C LYS A 161 -8.98 -10.19 -27.33
N GLU A 162 -7.75 -9.79 -27.64
CA GLU A 162 -7.38 -9.18 -28.92
C GLU A 162 -6.10 -9.79 -29.47
N LYS A 163 -6.21 -10.46 -30.63
CA LYS A 163 -5.12 -11.21 -31.24
C LYS A 163 -4.01 -10.33 -31.80
N SER A 164 -4.33 -9.08 -32.15
CA SER A 164 -3.34 -8.14 -32.69
C SER A 164 -2.42 -7.53 -31.63
N MET A 165 -2.74 -7.64 -30.34
CA MET A 165 -1.95 -7.04 -29.26
C MET A 165 -0.79 -7.96 -28.85
N SER A 166 0.41 -7.39 -28.77
CA SER A 166 1.65 -8.09 -28.41
C SER A 166 2.44 -7.34 -27.34
N LEU A 167 1.75 -6.84 -26.31
CA LEU A 167 2.40 -6.13 -25.20
C LEU A 167 3.21 -7.09 -24.32
N CYS A 168 4.20 -6.55 -23.61
CA CYS A 168 5.17 -7.33 -22.85
C CYS A 168 5.58 -6.66 -21.52
N ASP A 169 5.85 -7.46 -20.49
CA ASP A 169 6.31 -7.01 -19.16
C ASP A 169 7.81 -7.30 -18.91
N ASN A 170 8.66 -7.02 -19.91
CA ASN A 170 10.11 -7.27 -19.83
C ASN A 170 10.89 -6.13 -19.13
N THR A 171 10.19 -5.20 -18.50
CA THR A 171 10.75 -4.01 -17.84
C THR A 171 10.63 -4.04 -16.31
N PHE A 172 9.98 -5.05 -15.73
CA PHE A 172 9.89 -5.20 -14.27
C PHE A 172 11.24 -5.58 -13.65
N ASN A 173 11.51 -5.12 -12.43
CA ASN A 173 12.83 -5.25 -11.78
C ASN A 173 12.78 -5.94 -10.40
N ASN A 174 11.92 -6.95 -10.23
CA ASN A 174 11.76 -7.71 -8.98
C ASN A 174 11.41 -6.82 -7.77
N GLU A 175 10.49 -5.88 -8.00
CA GLU A 175 10.01 -4.93 -6.99
C GLU A 175 8.58 -5.28 -6.57
N TRP A 176 8.15 -4.75 -5.42
CA TRP A 176 6.78 -4.90 -4.95
C TRP A 176 5.84 -3.91 -5.64
N TYR A 177 4.77 -4.41 -6.25
CA TYR A 177 3.75 -3.63 -6.93
C TYR A 177 2.37 -3.82 -6.30
N ARG A 178 1.68 -2.70 -6.04
CA ARG A 178 0.23 -2.65 -5.80
C ARG A 178 -0.44 -2.25 -7.12
N VAL A 179 -1.20 -3.15 -7.71
CA VAL A 179 -1.74 -2.95 -9.07
C VAL A 179 -3.09 -2.27 -9.01
N GLN A 180 -3.24 -1.16 -9.73
CA GLN A 180 -4.45 -0.34 -9.70
C GLN A 180 -4.90 0.11 -11.08
N LYS A 181 -6.22 0.17 -11.26
CA LYS A 181 -6.88 0.83 -12.39
C LYS A 181 -7.87 1.83 -11.84
N ASN A 182 -7.71 3.11 -12.17
CA ASN A 182 -8.56 4.20 -11.67
C ASN A 182 -8.73 4.19 -10.13
N GLY A 183 -7.67 3.87 -9.39
CA GLY A 183 -7.69 3.79 -7.93
C GLY A 183 -8.31 2.51 -7.34
N ILE A 184 -8.79 1.59 -8.19
CA ILE A 184 -9.33 0.29 -7.79
C ILE A 184 -8.20 -0.74 -7.84
N ASP A 185 -7.97 -1.45 -6.74
CA ASP A 185 -6.98 -2.52 -6.66
C ASP A 185 -7.41 -3.73 -7.50
N LEU A 186 -6.51 -4.19 -8.36
CA LEU A 186 -6.74 -5.35 -9.22
C LEU A 186 -5.95 -6.55 -8.72
N LYS A 187 -6.54 -7.73 -8.91
CA LYS A 187 -5.90 -9.00 -8.59
C LYS A 187 -5.49 -9.74 -9.85
N MET A 188 -4.42 -10.50 -9.74
CA MET A 188 -4.01 -11.43 -10.79
C MET A 188 -5.04 -12.58 -10.83
N PRO A 189 -5.56 -12.98 -12.00
CA PRO A 189 -6.46 -14.13 -12.10
C PRO A 189 -5.72 -15.39 -11.61
N ASN A 190 -6.39 -16.17 -10.77
CA ASN A 190 -5.86 -17.43 -10.20
C ASN A 190 -6.35 -18.69 -10.93
N THR A 191 -7.07 -18.49 -12.02
CA THR A 191 -7.51 -19.54 -12.95
C THR A 191 -6.80 -19.33 -14.29
N CYS A 192 -6.79 -20.38 -15.11
CA CYS A 192 -6.21 -20.26 -16.43
C CYS A 192 -6.87 -19.14 -17.25
N VAL A 193 -6.05 -18.44 -18.01
CA VAL A 193 -6.45 -17.38 -18.93
C VAL A 193 -6.12 -17.81 -20.35
N ASP A 194 -7.11 -17.72 -21.25
CA ASP A 194 -6.96 -18.07 -22.67
C ASP A 194 -5.88 -17.23 -23.35
N GLN A 195 -5.15 -17.80 -24.32
CA GLN A 195 -4.23 -17.05 -25.16
C GLN A 195 -4.88 -15.81 -25.79
N TYR A 196 -4.06 -14.81 -26.11
CA TYR A 196 -4.51 -13.52 -26.68
C TYR A 196 -5.33 -12.66 -25.72
N SER A 197 -5.38 -13.04 -24.43
CA SER A 197 -5.97 -12.20 -23.38
C SER A 197 -4.94 -11.23 -22.80
N CYS A 198 -5.39 -10.25 -22.02
CA CYS A 198 -4.53 -9.34 -21.27
C CYS A 198 -3.57 -8.52 -22.17
N GLY A 199 -3.98 -8.28 -23.43
CA GLY A 199 -3.24 -7.48 -24.39
C GLY A 199 -1.93 -8.13 -24.85
N THR A 200 -1.81 -9.45 -24.73
CA THR A 200 -0.60 -10.20 -25.10
C THR A 200 -0.95 -11.55 -25.71
N LYS A 201 -0.01 -12.17 -26.44
CA LYS A 201 -0.22 -13.53 -26.97
C LYS A 201 -0.19 -14.58 -25.85
N TYR A 202 0.73 -14.41 -24.90
CA TYR A 202 1.01 -15.38 -23.85
C TYR A 202 0.72 -14.78 -22.47
N PRO A 203 -0.55 -14.80 -22.03
CA PRO A 203 -0.94 -14.23 -20.75
C PRO A 203 -0.35 -15.04 -19.60
N ILE A 204 -0.02 -14.32 -18.52
CA ILE A 204 0.50 -14.90 -17.29
C ILE A 204 -0.58 -14.78 -16.20
N TYR A 205 -0.91 -15.91 -15.57
CA TYR A 205 -1.91 -16.02 -14.49
C TYR A 205 -1.28 -16.65 -13.23
N LEU A 206 -1.87 -16.41 -12.07
CA LEU A 206 -1.39 -16.97 -10.80
C LEU A 206 -1.80 -18.45 -10.70
N SER A 207 -0.89 -19.33 -10.30
CA SER A 207 -1.23 -20.71 -9.93
C SER A 207 -1.31 -20.87 -8.43
N GLY A 208 -2.47 -21.35 -7.99
CA GLY A 208 -2.82 -21.54 -6.59
C GLY A 208 -3.71 -20.43 -6.04
N SER A 209 -4.04 -20.53 -4.76
CA SER A 209 -4.88 -19.53 -4.08
C SER A 209 -4.08 -18.27 -3.73
N GLU A 210 -4.83 -17.17 -3.58
CA GLU A 210 -4.33 -15.95 -2.96
C GLU A 210 -3.85 -16.23 -1.52
N PRO A 211 -2.84 -15.49 -1.02
CA PRO A 211 -2.45 -15.57 0.38
C PRO A 211 -3.56 -15.11 1.32
N ALA A 212 -3.71 -15.79 2.46
CA ALA A 212 -4.51 -15.29 3.57
C ALA A 212 -3.85 -14.08 4.24
N ILE A 213 -4.61 -13.29 5.00
CA ILE A 213 -4.08 -12.13 5.74
C ILE A 213 -3.01 -12.55 6.76
N THR A 214 -3.21 -13.73 7.37
CA THR A 214 -2.28 -14.35 8.31
C THR A 214 -1.00 -14.84 7.63
N ASP A 215 -1.06 -15.08 6.32
CA ASP A 215 0.12 -15.48 5.58
C ASP A 215 1.07 -14.29 5.51
N LYS A 216 2.36 -14.56 5.75
CA LYS A 216 3.43 -13.57 5.54
C LYS A 216 3.69 -13.43 4.03
N VAL A 217 4.94 -13.22 3.63
CA VAL A 217 5.30 -13.26 2.21
C VAL A 217 5.23 -14.72 1.75
N VAL A 218 4.47 -15.00 0.69
CA VAL A 218 4.38 -16.34 0.10
C VAL A 218 4.97 -16.35 -1.30
N SER A 219 5.64 -17.44 -1.66
CA SER A 219 6.06 -17.70 -3.04
C SER A 219 4.95 -18.44 -3.80
N ARG A 220 4.72 -18.06 -5.05
CA ARG A 220 3.77 -18.70 -5.98
C ARG A 220 4.36 -18.76 -7.38
N LYS A 221 3.78 -19.61 -8.22
CA LYS A 221 4.05 -19.66 -9.65
C LYS A 221 3.11 -18.72 -10.39
N ALA A 222 3.66 -17.87 -11.25
CA ALA A 222 2.94 -17.14 -12.27
C ALA A 222 3.12 -17.89 -13.60
N CYS A 223 2.07 -18.58 -14.04
CA CYS A 223 2.10 -19.51 -15.17
C CYS A 223 1.85 -18.79 -16.48
N VAL A 224 2.68 -19.09 -17.48
CA VAL A 224 2.51 -18.60 -18.84
C VAL A 224 1.57 -19.54 -19.59
N ASN A 225 0.51 -19.02 -20.22
CA ASN A 225 -0.24 -19.79 -21.20
C ASN A 225 0.37 -19.62 -22.60
N ASP A 226 1.27 -20.54 -22.94
CA ASP A 226 1.95 -20.62 -24.23
C ASP A 226 1.22 -21.48 -25.28
N GLY A 227 0.00 -21.94 -24.98
CA GLY A 227 -0.81 -22.80 -25.84
C GLY A 227 -0.89 -24.25 -25.36
N ASN A 228 -0.16 -24.59 -24.29
CA ASN A 228 -0.16 -25.93 -23.70
C ASN A 228 -1.32 -26.16 -22.71
N MET A 229 -2.55 -25.75 -23.06
CA MET A 229 -3.77 -26.00 -22.28
C MET A 229 -3.61 -25.77 -20.76
N CYS A 230 -3.01 -24.66 -20.34
CA CYS A 230 -2.93 -24.27 -18.93
C CYS A 230 -2.11 -25.19 -18.00
N THR A 231 -1.19 -25.99 -18.55
CA THR A 231 -0.39 -26.96 -17.79
C THR A 231 0.63 -26.34 -16.82
N CYS A 232 0.88 -25.02 -16.90
CA CYS A 232 1.89 -24.31 -16.11
C CYS A 232 3.31 -24.93 -16.21
N SER A 233 3.65 -25.44 -17.39
CA SER A 233 4.99 -25.96 -17.68
C SER A 233 6.05 -24.84 -17.71
N ARG A 234 5.67 -23.65 -18.17
CA ARG A 234 6.44 -22.41 -18.09
C ARG A 234 5.87 -21.50 -17.01
N PHE A 235 6.71 -21.01 -16.11
CA PHE A 235 6.29 -20.13 -15.03
C PHE A 235 7.43 -19.23 -14.55
N TYR A 236 7.03 -18.11 -13.92
CA TYR A 236 7.89 -17.26 -13.13
C TYR A 236 7.62 -17.47 -11.63
N ASN A 237 8.66 -17.50 -10.82
CA ASN A 237 8.49 -17.49 -9.37
C ASN A 237 8.30 -16.05 -8.90
N ILE A 238 7.14 -15.77 -8.34
CA ILE A 238 6.79 -14.46 -7.79
C ILE A 238 6.51 -14.57 -6.30
N GLN A 239 6.58 -13.42 -5.61
CA GLN A 239 6.19 -13.34 -4.20
C GLN A 239 4.93 -12.50 -4.05
N LEU A 240 4.07 -12.87 -3.10
CA LEU A 240 2.83 -12.17 -2.83
C LEU A 240 2.71 -11.89 -1.35
N ARG A 241 2.04 -10.79 -1.02
CA ARG A 241 1.63 -10.50 0.35
C ARG A 241 0.21 -9.93 0.36
N ASN A 242 -0.65 -10.49 1.21
CA ASN A 242 -1.96 -9.95 1.49
C ASN A 242 -1.85 -8.84 2.54
N CYS A 243 -2.28 -7.63 2.18
CA CYS A 243 -2.25 -6.42 2.99
C CYS A 243 -3.65 -6.07 3.54
N SER A 244 -4.47 -7.09 3.79
CA SER A 244 -5.90 -7.00 4.16
C SER A 244 -6.81 -6.59 3.00
N THR A 245 -6.72 -5.35 2.53
CA THR A 245 -7.64 -4.81 1.51
C THR A 245 -7.13 -4.96 0.09
N TYR A 246 -5.83 -5.20 -0.09
CA TYR A 246 -5.18 -5.40 -1.38
C TYR A 246 -4.06 -6.42 -1.27
N ILE A 247 -3.58 -6.89 -2.43
CA ILE A 247 -2.42 -7.78 -2.54
C ILE A 247 -1.32 -7.03 -3.26
N VAL A 248 -0.10 -7.13 -2.74
CA VAL A 248 1.12 -6.68 -3.41
C VAL A 248 1.86 -7.86 -4.01
N TYR A 249 2.44 -7.64 -5.18
CA TYR A 249 3.10 -8.66 -5.97
C TYR A 249 4.56 -8.25 -6.20
N ASN A 250 5.51 -9.09 -5.82
CA ASN A 250 6.87 -8.96 -6.29
C ASN A 250 6.96 -9.59 -7.69
N LEU A 251 6.85 -8.77 -8.72
CA LEU A 251 6.80 -9.20 -10.11
C LEU A 251 8.19 -9.23 -10.72
N THR A 252 8.50 -10.31 -11.45
CA THR A 252 9.78 -10.46 -12.12
C THR A 252 9.68 -10.09 -13.59
N SER A 253 10.77 -9.58 -14.17
CA SER A 253 10.85 -9.38 -15.62
C SER A 253 10.56 -10.68 -16.37
N VAL A 254 9.74 -10.61 -17.42
CA VAL A 254 9.53 -11.77 -18.31
C VAL A 254 10.76 -11.96 -19.21
N GLN A 255 11.07 -13.22 -19.51
CA GLN A 255 12.24 -13.62 -20.31
C GLN A 255 11.95 -13.73 -21.81
N SER A 256 10.68 -13.69 -22.22
CA SER A 256 10.26 -13.81 -23.62
C SER A 256 9.09 -12.87 -23.90
N CYS A 257 9.06 -12.26 -25.08
CA CYS A 257 7.93 -11.45 -25.54
C CYS A 257 7.20 -12.12 -26.70
N PRO A 258 5.87 -11.92 -26.84
CA PRO A 258 5.02 -11.10 -25.97
C PRO A 258 4.40 -11.93 -24.84
N GLU A 259 4.90 -11.74 -23.61
CA GLU A 259 4.36 -12.31 -22.36
C GLU A 259 4.03 -11.19 -21.38
N ARG A 260 2.89 -11.28 -20.68
CA ARG A 260 2.40 -10.20 -19.82
C ARG A 260 1.56 -10.72 -18.65
N TYR A 261 1.74 -10.13 -17.47
CA TYR A 261 0.94 -10.41 -16.28
C TYR A 261 -0.48 -9.85 -16.43
N CYS A 262 -1.47 -10.74 -16.30
CA CYS A 262 -2.88 -10.38 -16.29
C CYS A 262 -3.28 -9.75 -14.96
N PHE A 263 -4.17 -8.76 -15.01
CA PHE A 263 -4.78 -8.17 -13.82
C PHE A 263 -6.23 -7.76 -14.09
N GLY A 264 -7.11 -8.21 -13.22
CA GLY A 264 -8.55 -7.98 -13.31
C GLY A 264 -9.25 -8.87 -14.33
N THR A 265 -10.58 -8.92 -14.19
CA THR A 265 -11.48 -9.69 -15.06
C THR A 265 -12.36 -8.80 -15.94
N GLU A 266 -12.32 -7.48 -15.73
CA GLU A 266 -13.12 -6.50 -16.45
C GLU A 266 -12.26 -5.41 -17.09
N GLY A 267 -12.38 -5.27 -18.41
CA GLY A 267 -11.63 -4.29 -19.19
C GLY A 267 -11.74 -4.52 -20.69
N ASN A 268 -11.62 -3.43 -21.45
CA ASN A 268 -11.67 -3.44 -22.91
C ASN A 268 -10.25 -3.37 -23.47
N CYS A 269 -10.04 -4.06 -24.60
CA CYS A 269 -8.84 -3.89 -25.41
C CYS A 269 -8.91 -2.56 -26.15
N LYS A 270 -8.43 -1.48 -25.54
CA LYS A 270 -8.24 -0.24 -26.29
C LYS A 270 -7.01 -0.42 -27.17
N LYS A 271 -7.18 -0.25 -28.48
CA LYS A 271 -6.04 -0.14 -29.40
C LYS A 271 -5.44 1.25 -29.25
N GLU A 272 -4.11 1.36 -29.29
CA GLU A 272 -3.47 2.68 -29.44
C GLU A 272 -4.05 3.36 -30.69
N GLY A 273 -4.67 4.53 -30.51
CA GLY A 273 -5.30 5.31 -31.58
C GLY A 273 -6.84 5.33 -31.58
N GLU A 274 -7.52 4.57 -30.72
CA GLU A 274 -8.98 4.65 -30.60
C GLU A 274 -9.37 5.90 -29.79
N LYS A 275 -9.74 6.98 -30.50
CA LYS A 275 -10.28 8.19 -29.86
C LYS A 275 -11.54 7.81 -29.06
N PRO A 276 -11.72 8.34 -27.83
CA PRO A 276 -12.91 8.05 -27.05
C PRO A 276 -14.16 8.51 -27.83
N SER A 277 -15.20 7.68 -27.81
CA SER A 277 -16.53 7.91 -28.43
C SER A 277 -17.25 9.19 -27.97
N ASN A 278 -16.66 9.96 -27.06
CA ASN A 278 -17.25 11.11 -26.38
C ASN A 278 -17.11 12.43 -27.16
N PHE A 279 -16.43 12.46 -28.31
CA PHE A 279 -16.30 13.69 -29.08
C PHE A 279 -17.66 14.15 -29.64
N LEU A 280 -18.49 13.22 -30.12
CA LEU A 280 -19.81 13.58 -30.67
C LEU A 280 -20.77 14.05 -29.57
N GLU A 281 -20.77 13.41 -28.40
CA GLU A 281 -21.57 13.86 -27.25
C GLU A 281 -21.13 15.23 -26.74
N TYR A 282 -19.82 15.48 -26.67
CA TYR A 282 -19.29 16.79 -26.30
C TYR A 282 -19.71 17.89 -27.28
N ILE A 283 -19.63 17.63 -28.59
CA ILE A 283 -20.09 18.56 -29.62
C ILE A 283 -21.59 18.81 -29.51
N LEU A 284 -22.41 17.76 -29.30
CA LEU A 284 -23.85 17.90 -29.11
C LEU A 284 -24.19 18.74 -27.86
N ALA A 285 -23.47 18.56 -26.75
CA ALA A 285 -23.66 19.34 -25.53
C ALA A 285 -23.28 20.83 -25.73
N VAL A 286 -22.18 21.11 -26.43
CA VAL A 286 -21.76 22.48 -26.75
C VAL A 286 -22.77 23.17 -27.68
N VAL A 287 -23.23 22.47 -28.72
CA VAL A 287 -24.24 23.00 -29.66
C VAL A 287 -25.57 23.27 -28.93
N ALA A 288 -26.02 22.35 -28.07
CA ALA A 288 -27.22 22.56 -27.27
C ALA A 288 -27.10 23.77 -26.34
N GLY A 289 -25.94 23.97 -25.71
CA GLY A 289 -25.65 25.15 -24.88
C GLY A 289 -25.71 26.46 -25.65
N ILE A 290 -25.14 26.49 -26.86
CA ILE A 290 -25.17 27.67 -27.74
C ILE A 290 -26.61 27.99 -28.19
N VAL A 291 -27.39 26.99 -28.58
CA VAL A 291 -28.81 27.18 -28.97
C VAL A 291 -29.63 27.72 -27.80
N MET A 292 -29.43 27.21 -26.59
CA MET A 292 -30.10 27.71 -25.38
C MET A 292 -29.75 29.18 -25.10
N LEU A 293 -28.49 29.59 -25.28
CA LEU A 293 -28.08 30.98 -25.12
C LEU A 293 -28.77 31.90 -26.14
N PHE A 294 -28.89 31.48 -27.40
CA PHE A 294 -29.61 32.25 -28.41
C PHE A 294 -31.10 32.39 -28.07
N ILE A 295 -31.75 31.31 -27.62
CA ILE A 295 -33.16 31.35 -27.20
C ILE A 295 -33.35 32.33 -26.04
N ILE A 296 -32.48 32.27 -25.02
CA ILE A 296 -32.53 33.18 -23.87
C ILE A 296 -32.32 34.64 -24.32
N ALA A 297 -31.34 34.90 -25.19
CA ALA A 297 -31.08 36.24 -25.70
C ALA A 297 -32.27 36.80 -26.50
N SER A 298 -32.94 35.97 -27.31
CA SER A 298 -34.15 36.34 -28.04
C SER A 298 -35.31 36.65 -27.11
N ILE A 299 -35.53 35.83 -26.07
CA ILE A 299 -36.57 36.07 -25.05
C ILE A 299 -36.31 37.37 -24.30
N VAL A 300 -35.07 37.62 -23.85
CA VAL A 300 -34.68 38.85 -23.17
C VAL A 300 -34.90 40.06 -24.07
N SER A 301 -34.45 39.98 -25.33
CA SER A 301 -34.66 41.04 -26.32
C SER A 301 -36.14 41.34 -26.55
N TYR A 302 -36.98 40.29 -26.65
CA TYR A 302 -38.43 40.45 -26.78
C TYR A 302 -39.07 41.09 -25.54
N ILE A 303 -38.65 40.69 -24.33
CA ILE A 303 -39.12 41.30 -23.08
C ILE A 303 -38.74 42.78 -23.02
N LEU A 304 -37.49 43.12 -23.34
CA LEU A 304 -37.01 44.51 -23.38
C LEU A 304 -37.75 45.33 -24.43
N TYR A 305 -37.98 44.78 -25.62
CA TYR A 305 -38.77 45.39 -26.67
C TYR A 305 -40.21 45.66 -26.22
N LYS A 306 -40.89 44.67 -25.63
CA LYS A 306 -42.25 44.82 -25.09
C LYS A 306 -42.31 45.85 -23.96
N LYS A 307 -41.28 45.92 -23.12
CA LYS A 307 -41.15 46.93 -22.05
C LYS A 307 -40.99 48.34 -22.64
N SER A 308 -40.20 48.50 -23.70
CA SER A 308 -40.05 49.76 -24.45
C SER A 308 -41.37 50.21 -25.08
N LEU A 309 -42.15 49.30 -25.67
CA LEU A 309 -43.47 49.61 -26.22
C LEU A 309 -44.47 50.06 -25.13
N ARG A 310 -44.46 49.44 -23.95
CA ARG A 310 -45.28 49.90 -22.81
C ARG A 310 -44.88 51.29 -22.32
N ILE A 311 -43.58 51.61 -22.28
CA ILE A 311 -43.10 52.95 -21.91
C ILE A 311 -43.55 54.00 -22.94
N LYS A 312 -43.53 53.67 -24.24
CA LYS A 312 -44.05 54.57 -25.29
C LYS A 312 -45.56 54.79 -25.20
N SER A 313 -46.34 53.78 -24.81
CA SER A 313 -47.78 53.89 -24.58
C SER A 313 -48.11 54.79 -23.38
N ILE A 314 -47.37 54.68 -22.26
CA ILE A 314 -47.56 55.56 -21.08
C ILE A 314 -47.22 57.02 -21.42
N HIS A 315 -46.27 57.25 -22.33
CA HIS A 315 -45.92 58.61 -22.77
C HIS A 315 -46.90 59.22 -23.78
N SER A 316 -47.78 58.42 -24.42
CA SER A 316 -48.83 58.93 -25.29
C SER A 316 -50.14 59.25 -24.54
N GLU A 317 -50.36 58.69 -23.35
CA GLU A 317 -51.53 58.99 -22.50
C GLU A 317 -51.29 60.14 -21.51
N GLY A 318 -50.03 60.56 -21.30
CA GLY A 318 -49.65 61.63 -20.36
C GLY A 318 -49.63 63.06 -20.92
N LYS A 319 -50.13 63.30 -22.14
CA LYS A 319 -50.21 64.64 -22.76
C LYS A 319 -51.61 64.93 -23.29
N CYS A 320 -52.55 65.16 -22.39
CA CYS A 320 -53.72 66.01 -22.62
C CYS A 320 -54.44 66.22 -21.29
N GLN A 321 -54.15 67.33 -20.60
CA GLN A 321 -55.11 68.15 -19.84
C GLN A 321 -54.36 69.28 -19.11
N THR A 322 -54.37 70.46 -19.71
CA THR A 322 -54.51 71.73 -18.98
C THR A 322 -55.91 72.26 -19.25
N PRO A 323 -56.58 72.82 -18.23
CA PRO A 323 -56.89 74.25 -18.28
C PRO A 323 -56.45 74.93 -16.96
N GLU A 324 -55.76 76.07 -16.98
CA GLU A 324 -56.37 77.41 -17.08
C GLU A 324 -57.60 77.56 -16.17
N ASN A 325 -57.45 78.02 -14.93
CA ASN A 325 -57.35 79.45 -14.62
C ASN A 325 -57.37 79.70 -13.12
N GLU A 326 -56.56 80.69 -12.74
CA GLU A 326 -56.66 81.45 -11.49
C GLU A 326 -58.09 81.94 -11.26
N GLU A 327 -58.59 81.86 -10.03
CA GLU A 327 -59.06 83.08 -9.35
C GLU A 327 -59.31 82.91 -7.84
N GLN A 328 -58.75 83.88 -7.10
CA GLN A 328 -59.14 84.34 -5.77
C GLN A 328 -58.70 83.52 -4.55
N LEU A 329 -57.64 83.98 -3.87
CA LEU A 329 -57.81 84.92 -2.75
C LEU A 329 -56.44 85.45 -2.27
N LYS A 330 -56.00 86.59 -2.82
CA LYS A 330 -55.20 87.55 -2.04
C LYS A 330 -56.11 88.15 -0.98
N LYS A 331 -55.78 87.98 0.30
CA LYS A 331 -55.99 88.94 1.41
C LYS A 331 -55.03 88.51 2.51
N GLN A 332 -53.85 89.14 2.53
CA GLN A 332 -53.48 90.27 3.41
C GLN A 332 -52.67 89.74 4.59
N MET A 333 -51.35 90.02 4.56
CA MET A 333 -50.47 90.05 5.74
C MET A 333 -50.94 91.17 6.68
N PRO A 334 -50.62 91.15 7.99
CA PRO A 334 -49.74 90.25 8.73
C PRO A 334 -50.45 89.19 9.59
#